data_AF-A0A6A4DW87-F1
#
_entry.id   AF-A0A6A4DW87-F1
#
_cell.length_a   1.000
_cell.length_b   1.000
_cell.length_c   1.000
_cell.angle_alpha   90.00
_cell.angle_beta   90.00
_cell.angle_gamma   90.00
#
_symmetry.space_group_name_H-M   'P 1'
#
loop_
_entity.id
_entity.type
_entity.pdbx_description
1 polymer ?
#
loop_
_entity_poly.entity_id
_entity_poly.type
_entity_poly.pdbx_seq_one_letter_code
_entity_poly.pdbx_strand_id
1 'polypeptide(L)'
;MNLKLFKKDESPLRHNAVPTVRLKDGSEGYLIEDILEHRLDKDGLDEYKCKWVGKADDITWEPVANLQSVPGLIKRFLRRLNGLNPRGSKRLLEKQTSLHHRQGKSNREAQDRWQHGAATISRIVRQVIAAIKARWTDLVSLPGTETPREIIQSPKFFPYFKDCIGAIDGTHIPVIPPSAIAPRFRNRKGFCSSNVLGACNFSMEFVYMLAGWEGSAHDGRVLKDAVAHDFRIPQGKYYLGDAGYALNSFTMTPYRGTRYHLKEFGEGQQKPQTKEELYNLRHSSLRNVIERTYGVVKHKFPILRAMTSYPLKEQVGLMQSSFAIHNFIRVHRDEFADRGTSASHHDDEEDGDTECQLDETDDTEMKALRDSIAAAMWSDYLIVIAGRYGEAVV
;
A
#
# COMPACT_ATOMS: atom_id res chain seq x y z
N MET A 1 13.81 31.83 -13.79
CA MET A 1 14.98 32.00 -14.69
C MET A 1 14.45 32.19 -16.11
N ASN A 2 15.02 33.09 -16.91
CA ASN A 2 14.55 33.31 -18.29
C ASN A 2 15.48 32.62 -19.31
N LEU A 3 14.90 32.00 -20.32
CA LEU A 3 15.56 31.03 -21.20
C LEU A 3 15.24 31.30 -22.67
N LYS A 4 16.16 30.92 -23.57
CA LYS A 4 15.99 31.04 -25.03
C LYS A 4 16.50 29.79 -25.75
N LEU A 5 15.73 29.30 -26.74
CA LEU A 5 16.09 28.13 -27.54
C LEU A 5 17.23 28.44 -28.51
N PHE A 6 18.27 27.62 -28.51
CA PHE A 6 19.37 27.72 -29.47
C PHE A 6 18.93 27.33 -30.89
N LYS A 7 19.35 28.12 -31.88
CA LYS A 7 19.18 27.83 -33.32
C LYS A 7 20.55 27.73 -33.98
N LYS A 8 20.80 26.64 -34.71
CA LYS A 8 22.12 26.24 -35.21
C LYS A 8 22.69 27.10 -36.36
N ASP A 9 21.94 28.09 -36.84
CA ASP A 9 22.36 29.00 -37.93
C ASP A 9 23.17 30.21 -37.45
N GLU A 10 23.48 30.30 -36.15
CA GLU A 10 24.34 31.35 -35.60
C GLU A 10 25.71 30.75 -35.22
N SER A 11 26.77 31.38 -35.76
CA SER A 11 28.21 31.11 -35.73
C SER A 11 28.80 30.41 -34.48
N PRO A 12 29.97 29.74 -34.59
CA PRO A 12 30.45 28.79 -33.58
C PRO A 12 30.85 29.50 -32.28
N LEU A 13 30.03 29.33 -31.23
CA LEU A 13 30.37 29.77 -29.88
C LEU A 13 31.40 28.81 -29.27
N ARG A 14 32.67 29.23 -29.21
CA ARG A 14 33.69 28.65 -28.33
C ARG A 14 33.81 29.50 -27.07
N HIS A 15 32.99 29.24 -26.05
CA HIS A 15 33.13 29.87 -24.74
C HIS A 15 33.05 28.83 -23.61
N ASN A 16 33.88 29.01 -22.58
CA ASN A 16 34.06 28.07 -21.46
C ASN A 16 32.96 28.14 -20.37
N ALA A 17 31.90 28.91 -20.60
CA ALA A 17 30.76 29.13 -19.71
C ALA A 17 29.45 29.21 -20.52
N VAL A 18 28.30 28.93 -19.88
CA VAL A 18 26.97 29.04 -20.52
C VAL A 18 26.76 30.47 -21.02
N PRO A 19 26.54 30.70 -22.32
CA PRO A 19 26.39 32.03 -22.87
C PRO A 19 25.06 32.66 -22.42
N THR A 20 25.15 33.86 -21.84
CA THR A 20 24.00 34.68 -21.50
C THR A 20 23.52 35.45 -22.73
N VAL A 21 22.21 35.65 -22.84
CA VAL A 21 21.55 36.35 -23.94
C VAL A 21 20.57 37.37 -23.39
N ARG A 22 20.53 38.56 -23.97
CA ARG A 22 19.47 39.53 -23.70
C ARG A 22 18.19 39.13 -24.42
N LEU A 23 17.10 39.06 -23.66
CA LEU A 23 15.76 38.74 -24.15
C LEU A 23 15.07 40.02 -24.63
N LYS A 24 13.93 39.86 -25.34
CA LYS A 24 13.19 40.97 -25.95
C LYS A 24 12.62 41.96 -24.93
N ASP A 25 12.47 41.52 -23.68
CA ASP A 25 12.02 42.32 -22.54
C ASP A 25 13.18 43.04 -21.82
N GLY A 26 14.42 42.91 -22.32
CA GLY A 26 15.62 43.52 -21.75
C GLY A 26 16.29 42.71 -20.64
N SER A 27 15.71 41.58 -20.22
CA SER A 27 16.29 40.72 -19.18
C SER A 27 17.43 39.83 -19.70
N GLU A 28 18.36 39.45 -18.81
CA GLU A 28 19.38 38.46 -19.11
C GLU A 28 18.81 37.04 -18.95
N GLY A 29 19.08 36.19 -19.93
CA GLY A 29 18.66 34.79 -19.94
C GLY A 29 19.76 33.86 -20.44
N TYR A 30 19.49 32.56 -20.41
CA TYR A 30 20.46 31.52 -20.76
C TYR A 30 20.01 30.73 -21.99
N LEU A 31 20.97 30.24 -22.79
CA LEU A 31 20.69 29.46 -23.99
C LEU A 31 20.57 27.96 -23.67
N ILE A 32 19.41 27.39 -24.01
CA ILE A 32 19.15 25.95 -23.93
C ILE A 32 19.26 25.32 -25.31
N GLU A 33 19.98 24.21 -25.39
CA GLU A 33 20.07 23.36 -26.58
C GLU A 33 18.84 22.45 -26.67
N ASP A 34 18.57 21.72 -25.58
CA ASP A 34 17.51 20.72 -25.57
C ASP A 34 17.04 20.23 -24.19
N ILE A 35 15.93 19.49 -24.17
CA ILE A 35 15.50 18.69 -23.01
C ILE A 35 15.80 17.22 -23.30
N LEU A 36 16.45 16.56 -22.34
CA LEU A 36 16.91 15.17 -22.44
C LEU A 36 15.97 14.19 -21.72
N GLU A 37 15.53 14.53 -20.51
CA GLU A 37 14.75 13.65 -19.62
C GLU A 37 13.68 14.46 -18.87
N HIS A 38 12.71 13.74 -18.29
CA HIS A 38 11.64 14.28 -17.44
C HIS A 38 11.50 13.41 -16.20
N ARG A 39 11.19 14.04 -15.06
CA ARG A 39 10.86 13.37 -13.79
C ARG A 39 9.86 14.21 -13.01
N LEU A 40 9.32 13.62 -11.95
CA LEU A 40 8.64 14.35 -10.88
C LEU A 40 9.64 14.59 -9.75
N ASP A 41 9.65 15.81 -9.19
CA ASP A 41 10.44 16.12 -8.01
C ASP A 41 9.82 15.54 -6.72
N LYS A 42 10.41 15.87 -5.57
CA LYS A 42 9.95 15.37 -4.25
C LYS A 42 8.55 15.84 -3.88
N ASP A 43 8.10 16.94 -4.46
CA ASP A 43 6.79 17.56 -4.25
C ASP A 43 5.78 17.19 -5.36
N GLY A 44 6.18 16.32 -6.29
CA GLY A 44 5.34 15.83 -7.38
C GLY A 44 5.21 16.81 -8.57
N LEU A 45 6.07 17.82 -8.65
CA LEU A 45 6.07 18.80 -9.74
C LEU A 45 6.99 18.36 -10.88
N ASP A 46 6.65 18.79 -12.10
CA ASP A 46 7.42 18.45 -13.31
C ASP A 46 8.81 19.11 -13.30
N GLU A 47 9.86 18.29 -13.38
CA GLU A 47 11.25 18.70 -13.63
C GLU A 47 11.78 18.11 -14.94
N TYR A 48 12.59 18.89 -15.64
CA TYR A 48 13.15 18.53 -16.94
C TYR A 48 14.67 18.69 -16.93
N LYS A 49 15.36 17.68 -17.43
CA LYS A 49 16.82 17.67 -17.55
C LYS A 49 17.24 18.45 -18.78
N CYS A 50 17.74 19.65 -18.56
CA CYS A 50 18.08 20.61 -19.61
C CYS A 50 19.55 20.48 -20.00
N LYS A 51 19.80 20.45 -21.31
CA LYS A 51 21.14 20.54 -21.89
C LYS A 51 21.41 21.99 -22.32
N TRP A 52 22.39 22.62 -21.69
CA TRP A 52 22.76 24.01 -21.95
C TRP A 52 23.74 24.14 -23.12
N VAL A 53 23.72 25.28 -23.80
CA VAL A 53 24.72 25.58 -24.85
C VAL A 53 26.05 25.96 -24.17
N GLY A 54 27.19 25.45 -24.66
CA GLY A 54 28.52 25.96 -24.29
C GLY A 54 29.47 24.98 -23.60
N LYS A 55 29.00 23.84 -23.06
CA LYS A 55 29.83 22.72 -22.58
C LYS A 55 29.07 21.39 -22.61
N ALA A 56 29.78 20.28 -22.75
CA ALA A 56 29.19 18.94 -22.89
C ALA A 56 28.53 18.41 -21.59
N ASP A 57 28.93 18.94 -20.43
CA ASP A 57 28.57 18.37 -19.11
C ASP A 57 27.70 19.30 -18.24
N ASP A 58 27.36 20.50 -18.71
CA ASP A 58 26.39 21.35 -18.00
C ASP A 58 24.97 20.85 -18.29
N ILE A 59 24.51 19.97 -17.40
CA ILE A 59 23.16 19.39 -17.41
C ILE A 59 22.54 19.60 -16.03
N THR A 60 21.44 20.34 -15.96
CA THR A 60 20.71 20.60 -14.71
C THR A 60 19.25 20.17 -14.84
N TRP A 61 18.65 19.82 -13.70
CA TRP A 61 17.21 19.62 -13.61
C TRP A 61 16.55 20.96 -13.34
N GLU A 62 15.61 21.34 -14.19
CA GLU A 62 14.90 22.61 -14.08
C GLU A 62 13.40 22.36 -13.91
N PRO A 63 12.73 23.07 -12.97
CA PRO A 63 11.29 22.98 -12.82
C PRO A 63 10.59 23.55 -14.06
N VAL A 64 9.37 23.06 -14.33
CA VAL A 64 8.55 23.50 -15.47
C VAL A 64 8.38 25.02 -15.54
N ALA A 65 8.33 25.70 -14.39
CA ALA A 65 8.22 27.16 -14.31
C ALA A 65 9.36 27.90 -15.04
N ASN A 66 10.59 27.37 -14.97
CA ASN A 66 11.73 27.96 -15.65
C ASN A 66 11.59 27.83 -17.18
N LEU A 67 10.98 26.74 -17.66
CA LEU A 67 10.85 26.44 -19.10
C LEU A 67 9.67 27.12 -19.79
N GLN A 68 8.78 27.77 -19.04
CA GLN A 68 7.64 28.51 -19.59
C GLN A 68 8.08 29.64 -20.54
N SER A 69 9.27 30.21 -20.31
CA SER A 69 9.83 31.28 -21.15
C SER A 69 10.32 30.80 -22.52
N VAL A 70 10.34 29.47 -22.79
CA VAL A 70 10.67 28.89 -24.11
C VAL A 70 9.47 28.10 -24.64
N PRO A 71 8.44 28.79 -25.16
CA PRO A 71 7.22 28.14 -25.62
C PRO A 71 7.52 27.11 -26.70
N GLY A 72 7.08 25.87 -26.46
CA GLY A 72 7.19 24.79 -27.42
C GLY A 72 8.43 23.89 -27.29
N LEU A 73 9.40 24.20 -26.41
CA LEU A 73 10.53 23.29 -26.15
C LEU A 73 10.07 21.99 -25.48
N ILE A 74 9.26 22.10 -24.42
CA ILE A 74 8.60 20.94 -23.80
C ILE A 74 7.73 20.22 -24.84
N LYS A 75 6.95 20.95 -25.65
CA LYS A 75 6.13 20.36 -26.72
C LYS A 75 6.97 19.61 -27.76
N ARG A 76 8.20 20.06 -28.06
CA ARG A 76 9.13 19.41 -28.98
C ARG A 76 9.74 18.14 -28.37
N PHE A 77 10.12 18.20 -27.09
CA PHE A 77 10.56 17.04 -26.31
C PHE A 77 9.46 15.97 -26.25
N LEU A 78 8.26 16.35 -25.82
CA LEU A 78 7.09 15.48 -25.78
C LEU A 78 6.72 14.96 -27.18
N ARG A 79 6.91 15.73 -28.25
CA ARG A 79 6.68 15.26 -29.63
C ARG A 79 7.73 14.27 -30.11
N ARG A 80 8.97 14.33 -29.63
CA ARG A 80 9.98 13.29 -29.92
C ARG A 80 9.68 12.01 -29.16
N LEU A 81 9.24 12.11 -27.90
CA LEU A 81 8.71 10.97 -27.16
C LEU A 81 7.46 10.39 -27.85
N ASN A 82 6.57 11.25 -28.34
CA ASN A 82 5.32 10.90 -29.01
C ASN A 82 5.42 10.78 -30.54
N GLY A 83 6.63 10.74 -31.11
CA GLY A 83 6.88 10.62 -32.55
C GLY A 83 6.38 9.29 -33.14
N LEU A 84 5.89 8.39 -32.30
CA LEU A 84 5.09 7.22 -32.64
C LEU A 84 3.59 7.59 -32.67
N ASN A 85 3.16 8.11 -33.82
CA ASN A 85 1.77 8.20 -34.32
C ASN A 85 0.87 9.41 -33.89
N PRO A 86 0.66 10.42 -34.76
CA PRO A 86 0.06 11.72 -34.40
C PRO A 86 -1.43 11.93 -34.81
N ARG A 87 -2.37 11.01 -34.52
CA ARG A 87 -3.82 11.26 -34.78
C ARG A 87 -4.81 10.86 -33.67
N GLY A 88 -4.37 10.63 -32.43
CA GLY A 88 -5.26 10.31 -31.29
C GLY A 88 -5.32 11.35 -30.15
N SER A 89 -4.43 12.35 -30.15
CA SER A 89 -3.97 12.96 -28.88
C SER A 89 -4.74 14.16 -28.33
N LYS A 90 -6.04 14.31 -28.61
CA LYS A 90 -6.86 15.34 -27.92
C LYS A 90 -7.99 14.79 -27.04
N ARG A 91 -8.28 13.48 -27.10
CA ARG A 91 -9.23 12.79 -26.19
C ARG A 91 -8.59 11.73 -25.30
N LEU A 92 -7.30 11.42 -25.50
CA LEU A 92 -6.53 10.46 -24.70
C LEU A 92 -5.67 11.10 -23.61
N LEU A 93 -5.32 12.39 -23.73
CA LEU A 93 -4.39 13.04 -22.79
C LEU A 93 -5.03 13.43 -21.45
N GLU A 94 -6.36 13.49 -21.33
CA GLU A 94 -7.04 13.63 -20.03
C GLU A 94 -7.41 12.26 -19.41
N LYS A 95 -7.26 11.17 -20.17
CA LYS A 95 -7.55 9.80 -19.69
C LYS A 95 -6.31 8.94 -19.47
N GLN A 96 -5.14 9.29 -19.99
CA GLN A 96 -3.94 8.44 -19.86
C GLN A 96 -2.93 8.88 -18.79
N THR A 97 -2.93 10.13 -18.37
CA THR A 97 -1.97 10.64 -17.37
C THR A 97 -2.32 10.23 -15.93
N SER A 98 -3.53 9.74 -15.67
CA SER A 98 -3.89 9.08 -14.40
C SER A 98 -3.64 7.56 -14.38
N LEU A 99 -3.33 6.95 -15.53
CA LEU A 99 -3.37 5.49 -15.69
C LEU A 99 -1.99 4.83 -15.84
N HIS A 100 -0.92 5.56 -16.15
CA HIS A 100 0.39 4.93 -16.41
C HIS A 100 1.36 4.78 -15.22
N HIS A 101 0.97 5.19 -14.00
CA HIS A 101 1.75 4.89 -12.78
C HIS A 101 1.14 3.77 -11.90
N ARG A 102 0.09 3.05 -12.37
CA ARG A 102 -0.64 2.05 -11.56
C ARG A 102 -1.16 0.82 -12.33
N GLN A 103 -0.57 0.44 -13.46
CA GLN A 103 -1.06 -0.72 -14.22
C GLN A 103 -0.23 -1.98 -13.94
N GLY A 104 -0.88 -2.98 -13.33
CA GLY A 104 -0.47 -4.37 -13.55
C GLY A 104 -0.51 -4.64 -15.05
N LYS A 105 0.56 -5.22 -15.61
CA LYS A 105 0.64 -5.40 -17.06
C LYS A 105 -0.47 -6.32 -17.52
N SER A 106 -1.34 -5.80 -18.37
CA SER A 106 -2.38 -6.55 -19.05
C SER A 106 -1.77 -7.65 -19.90
N ASN A 107 -2.55 -8.69 -20.19
CA ASN A 107 -2.14 -9.73 -21.11
C ASN A 107 -1.66 -9.13 -22.45
N ARG A 108 -2.31 -8.08 -22.94
CA ARG A 108 -1.89 -7.37 -24.17
C ARG A 108 -0.49 -6.78 -24.07
N GLU A 109 -0.14 -6.15 -22.95
CA GLU A 109 1.22 -5.62 -22.74
C GLU A 109 2.25 -6.73 -22.57
N ALA A 110 1.86 -7.86 -21.98
CA ALA A 110 2.71 -9.04 -21.93
C ALA A 110 2.96 -9.64 -23.32
N GLN A 111 1.94 -9.68 -24.20
CA GLN A 111 2.12 -10.11 -25.59
C GLN A 111 3.10 -9.21 -26.33
N ASP A 112 2.97 -7.89 -26.19
CA ASP A 112 3.87 -6.91 -26.80
C ASP A 112 5.29 -7.00 -26.25
N ARG A 113 5.44 -7.17 -24.93
CA ARG A 113 6.76 -7.32 -24.31
C ARG A 113 7.47 -8.61 -24.69
N TRP A 114 6.76 -9.72 -24.64
CA TRP A 114 7.35 -11.07 -24.76
C TRP A 114 7.18 -11.66 -26.16
N GLN A 115 6.53 -10.94 -27.08
CA GLN A 115 6.31 -11.35 -28.46
C GLN A 115 5.66 -12.75 -28.57
N HIS A 116 4.68 -13.00 -27.72
CA HIS A 116 3.91 -14.24 -27.66
C HIS A 116 2.42 -13.98 -27.77
N GLY A 117 1.66 -14.92 -28.34
CA GLY A 117 0.21 -14.80 -28.43
C GLY A 117 -0.50 -14.85 -27.07
N ALA A 118 -1.68 -14.24 -26.99
CA ALA A 118 -2.50 -14.15 -25.77
C ALA A 118 -2.71 -15.51 -25.07
N ALA A 119 -2.96 -16.56 -25.85
CA ALA A 119 -3.17 -17.91 -25.35
C ALA A 119 -1.93 -18.49 -24.67
N THR A 120 -0.73 -18.22 -25.21
CA THR A 120 0.54 -18.64 -24.62
C THR A 120 0.78 -17.93 -23.30
N ILE A 121 0.58 -16.60 -23.25
CA ILE A 121 0.70 -15.82 -22.01
C ILE A 121 -0.26 -16.33 -20.94
N SER A 122 -1.55 -16.50 -21.26
CA SER A 122 -2.54 -17.04 -20.32
C SER A 122 -2.18 -18.43 -19.83
N ARG A 123 -1.68 -19.32 -20.71
CA ARG A 123 -1.25 -20.66 -20.32
C ARG A 123 -0.08 -20.61 -19.33
N ILE A 124 0.91 -19.77 -19.57
CA ILE A 124 2.05 -19.60 -18.66
C ILE A 124 1.57 -19.07 -17.30
N VAL A 125 0.70 -18.04 -17.29
CA VAL A 125 0.14 -17.50 -16.04
C VAL A 125 -0.58 -18.59 -15.25
N ARG A 126 -1.41 -19.41 -15.89
CA ARG A 126 -2.10 -20.53 -15.23
C ARG A 126 -1.13 -21.58 -14.69
N GLN A 127 -0.07 -21.90 -15.43
CA GLN A 127 0.97 -22.83 -14.99
C GLN A 127 1.70 -22.31 -13.75
N VAL A 128 2.03 -21.02 -13.72
CA VAL A 128 2.67 -20.38 -12.57
C VAL A 128 1.74 -20.39 -11.36
N ILE A 129 0.46 -19.99 -11.52
CA ILE A 129 -0.54 -20.06 -10.44
C ILE A 129 -0.66 -21.50 -9.91
N ALA A 130 -0.72 -22.49 -10.80
CA ALA A 130 -0.82 -23.89 -10.40
C ALA A 130 0.42 -24.36 -9.63
N ALA A 131 1.62 -23.98 -10.07
CA ALA A 131 2.87 -24.32 -9.40
C ALA A 131 2.97 -23.69 -8.00
N ILE A 132 2.55 -22.43 -7.85
CA ILE A 132 2.52 -21.75 -6.54
C ILE A 132 1.49 -22.41 -5.63
N LYS A 133 0.28 -22.71 -6.16
CA LYS A 133 -0.77 -23.39 -5.40
C LYS A 133 -0.33 -24.76 -4.92
N ALA A 134 0.42 -25.50 -5.73
CA ALA A 134 0.97 -26.80 -5.34
C ALA A 134 1.96 -26.72 -4.17
N ARG A 135 2.51 -25.53 -3.88
CA ARG A 135 3.42 -25.26 -2.76
C ARG A 135 2.79 -24.36 -1.69
N TRP A 136 1.47 -24.19 -1.70
CA TRP A 136 0.78 -23.25 -0.81
C TRP A 136 1.14 -23.44 0.66
N THR A 137 1.14 -24.69 1.15
CA THR A 137 1.44 -25.03 2.54
C THR A 137 2.89 -24.73 2.96
N ASP A 138 3.81 -24.69 2.00
CA ASP A 138 5.20 -24.32 2.26
C ASP A 138 5.38 -22.80 2.34
N LEU A 139 4.46 -22.05 1.71
CA LEU A 139 4.54 -20.60 1.55
C LEU A 139 3.66 -19.86 2.55
N VAL A 140 2.54 -20.44 2.95
CA VAL A 140 1.54 -19.88 3.86
C VAL A 140 1.21 -20.99 4.86
N SER A 141 1.66 -20.81 6.09
CA SER A 141 1.45 -21.76 7.18
C SER A 141 0.99 -21.04 8.43
N LEU A 142 0.10 -21.67 9.18
CA LEU A 142 -0.38 -21.15 10.46
C LEU A 142 0.80 -21.05 11.44
N PRO A 143 0.86 -20.01 12.27
CA PRO A 143 1.96 -19.82 13.18
C PRO A 143 1.91 -20.89 14.28
N GLY A 144 3.07 -21.14 14.91
CA GLY A 144 3.15 -22.00 16.09
C GLY A 144 2.44 -21.40 17.32
N THR A 145 2.52 -22.12 18.44
CA THR A 145 1.93 -21.71 19.72
C THR A 145 2.84 -20.81 20.56
N GLU A 146 4.04 -20.50 20.06
CA GLU A 146 5.01 -19.66 20.77
C GLU A 146 4.61 -18.19 20.72
N THR A 147 4.95 -17.44 21.78
CA THR A 147 4.77 -15.99 21.78
C THR A 147 5.72 -15.36 20.74
N PRO A 148 5.22 -14.49 19.84
CA PRO A 148 6.06 -13.84 18.84
C PRO A 148 7.20 -13.02 19.44
N ARG A 149 8.37 -13.01 18.77
CA ARG A 149 9.58 -12.33 19.26
C ARG A 149 9.37 -10.82 19.40
N GLU A 150 8.61 -10.22 18.49
CA GLU A 150 8.28 -8.79 18.47
C GLU A 150 7.48 -8.37 19.72
N ILE A 151 6.71 -9.30 20.31
CA ILE A 151 6.01 -9.09 21.57
C ILE A 151 7.00 -9.26 22.72
N ILE A 152 7.72 -10.38 22.80
CA ILE A 152 8.67 -10.69 23.88
C ILE A 152 9.70 -9.56 24.07
N GLN A 153 10.23 -9.02 22.97
CA GLN A 153 11.29 -8.01 23.00
C GLN A 153 10.79 -6.60 23.37
N SER A 154 9.48 -6.40 23.47
CA SER A 154 8.89 -5.09 23.71
C SER A 154 8.23 -5.03 25.09
N PRO A 155 8.76 -4.23 26.03
CA PRO A 155 8.12 -4.04 27.34
C PRO A 155 6.77 -3.31 27.24
N LYS A 156 6.44 -2.76 26.06
CA LYS A 156 5.13 -2.16 25.77
C LYS A 156 4.06 -3.22 25.52
N PHE A 157 4.45 -4.44 25.14
CA PHE A 157 3.55 -5.50 24.69
C PHE A 157 3.63 -6.75 25.56
N PHE A 158 4.82 -7.13 26.03
CA PHE A 158 4.99 -8.23 26.98
C PHE A 158 4.86 -7.72 28.42
N PRO A 159 4.14 -8.43 29.32
CA PRO A 159 3.49 -9.74 29.13
C PRO A 159 2.05 -9.67 28.58
N TYR A 160 1.52 -8.47 28.39
CA TYR A 160 0.09 -8.22 28.15
C TYR A 160 -0.50 -8.94 26.92
N PHE A 161 0.24 -8.95 25.80
CA PHE A 161 -0.18 -9.57 24.54
C PHE A 161 0.52 -10.92 24.29
N LYS A 162 0.99 -11.63 25.33
CA LYS A 162 1.77 -12.88 25.18
C LYS A 162 1.09 -13.98 24.36
N ASP A 163 -0.24 -13.97 24.29
CA ASP A 163 -1.05 -14.96 23.58
C ASP A 163 -1.57 -14.46 22.21
N CYS A 164 -1.20 -13.24 21.83
CA CYS A 164 -1.45 -12.68 20.51
C CYS A 164 -0.44 -13.24 19.50
N ILE A 165 -0.92 -13.90 18.44
CA ILE A 165 -0.06 -14.54 17.42
C ILE A 165 0.02 -13.76 16.10
N GLY A 166 -0.78 -12.71 15.96
CA GLY A 166 -0.76 -11.86 14.77
C GLY A 166 -1.93 -10.89 14.71
N ALA A 167 -2.18 -10.37 13.52
CA ALA A 167 -3.32 -9.52 13.20
C ALA A 167 -4.12 -10.11 12.03
N ILE A 168 -5.43 -9.88 12.04
CA ILE A 168 -6.35 -10.22 10.95
C ILE A 168 -6.99 -8.95 10.41
N ASP A 169 -7.23 -8.94 9.11
CA ASP A 169 -7.97 -7.88 8.48
C ASP A 169 -8.50 -8.27 7.09
N GLY A 170 -9.60 -7.65 6.70
CA GLY A 170 -10.16 -7.75 5.36
C GLY A 170 -9.45 -6.78 4.42
N THR A 171 -9.43 -7.09 3.13
CA THR A 171 -9.00 -6.13 2.13
C THR A 171 -9.76 -6.30 0.83
N HIS A 172 -10.18 -5.19 0.24
CA HIS A 172 -10.86 -5.20 -1.05
C HIS A 172 -9.85 -5.13 -2.20
N ILE A 173 -9.83 -6.17 -3.04
CA ILE A 173 -9.04 -6.22 -4.27
C ILE A 173 -9.99 -6.05 -5.46
N PRO A 174 -9.80 -5.04 -6.34
CA PRO A 174 -10.62 -4.87 -7.53
C PRO A 174 -10.70 -6.16 -8.37
N VAL A 175 -11.90 -6.47 -8.89
CA VAL A 175 -12.11 -7.61 -9.79
C VAL A 175 -13.03 -7.23 -10.94
N ILE A 176 -12.93 -8.01 -12.02
CA ILE A 176 -13.79 -7.93 -13.19
C ILE A 176 -14.63 -9.21 -13.26
N PRO A 177 -15.75 -9.31 -12.52
CA PRO A 177 -16.62 -10.47 -12.53
C PRO A 177 -17.51 -10.46 -13.79
N PRO A 178 -18.07 -11.62 -14.19
CA PRO A 178 -19.14 -11.66 -15.20
C PRO A 178 -20.31 -10.75 -14.81
N SER A 179 -20.92 -10.09 -15.80
CA SER A 179 -22.01 -9.12 -15.56
C SER A 179 -23.17 -9.68 -14.74
N ALA A 180 -23.48 -10.97 -14.88
CA ALA A 180 -24.55 -11.65 -14.14
C ALA A 180 -24.32 -11.69 -12.62
N ILE A 181 -23.06 -11.69 -12.17
CA ILE A 181 -22.72 -11.75 -10.73
C ILE A 181 -22.08 -10.46 -10.21
N ALA A 182 -21.80 -9.50 -11.10
CA ALA A 182 -21.18 -8.22 -10.75
C ALA A 182 -21.87 -7.45 -9.61
N PRO A 183 -23.22 -7.46 -9.46
CA PRO A 183 -23.87 -6.81 -8.31
C PRO A 183 -23.40 -7.33 -6.96
N ARG A 184 -23.11 -8.64 -6.83
CA ARG A 184 -22.63 -9.26 -5.58
C ARG A 184 -21.19 -8.85 -5.24
N PHE A 185 -20.40 -8.54 -6.25
CA PHE A 185 -19.02 -8.10 -6.05
C PHE A 185 -18.91 -6.59 -5.80
N ARG A 186 -20.01 -5.84 -5.86
CA ARG A 186 -19.98 -4.39 -5.63
C ARG A 186 -19.81 -4.10 -4.14
N ASN A 187 -18.74 -3.39 -3.78
CA ASN A 187 -18.51 -2.94 -2.40
C ASN A 187 -19.23 -1.63 -2.08
N ARG A 188 -19.09 -1.18 -0.82
CA ARG A 188 -19.65 0.08 -0.31
C ARG A 188 -19.16 1.32 -1.09
N LYS A 189 -17.94 1.27 -1.61
CA LYS A 189 -17.33 2.32 -2.46
C LYS A 189 -17.81 2.28 -3.91
N GLY A 190 -18.73 1.38 -4.26
CA GLY A 190 -19.42 1.34 -5.55
C GLY A 190 -18.67 0.60 -6.68
N PHE A 191 -17.49 0.03 -6.42
CA PHE A 191 -16.73 -0.73 -7.42
C PHE A 191 -16.76 -2.24 -7.16
N CYS A 192 -16.51 -3.05 -8.21
CA CYS A 192 -16.43 -4.49 -8.08
C CYS A 192 -15.10 -4.91 -7.43
N SER A 193 -15.17 -5.63 -6.32
CA SER A 193 -14.01 -6.14 -5.58
C SER A 193 -14.26 -7.55 -5.06
N SER A 194 -13.19 -8.30 -4.87
CA SER A 194 -13.18 -9.46 -3.99
C SER A 194 -12.81 -8.98 -2.60
N ASN A 195 -13.59 -9.36 -1.58
CA ASN A 195 -13.12 -9.30 -0.21
C ASN A 195 -12.10 -10.43 -0.01
N VAL A 196 -10.96 -10.12 0.60
CA VAL A 196 -9.88 -11.05 0.93
C VAL A 196 -9.59 -10.91 2.41
N LEU A 197 -9.81 -11.97 3.17
CA LEU A 197 -9.38 -12.05 4.56
C LEU A 197 -7.94 -12.56 4.60
N GLY A 198 -7.11 -11.90 5.38
CA GLY A 198 -5.73 -12.30 5.61
C GLY A 198 -5.39 -12.23 7.09
N ALA A 199 -4.61 -13.21 7.55
CA ALA A 199 -3.95 -13.16 8.84
C ALA A 199 -2.45 -13.06 8.61
N CYS A 200 -1.75 -12.21 9.35
CA CYS A 200 -0.30 -12.14 9.29
C CYS A 200 0.35 -12.18 10.68
N ASN A 201 1.57 -12.70 10.73
CA ASN A 201 2.42 -12.62 11.91
C ASN A 201 3.09 -11.23 12.02
N PHE A 202 3.79 -10.98 13.13
CA PHE A 202 4.46 -9.70 13.35
C PHE A 202 5.70 -9.48 12.46
N SER A 203 6.16 -10.53 11.79
CA SER A 203 7.18 -10.49 10.75
C SER A 203 6.62 -10.20 9.34
N MET A 204 5.37 -9.73 9.23
CA MET A 204 4.72 -9.35 7.96
C MET A 204 4.61 -10.51 6.96
N GLU A 205 4.47 -11.74 7.44
CA GLU A 205 4.21 -12.93 6.62
C GLU A 205 2.74 -13.33 6.78
N PHE A 206 2.06 -13.62 5.68
CA PHE A 206 0.70 -14.16 5.73
C PHE A 206 0.73 -15.58 6.26
N VAL A 207 -0.04 -15.85 7.30
CA VAL A 207 -0.17 -17.18 7.88
C VAL A 207 -1.48 -17.85 7.52
N TYR A 208 -2.44 -17.06 7.07
CA TYR A 208 -3.71 -17.52 6.53
C TYR A 208 -4.23 -16.55 5.47
N MET A 209 -4.98 -17.07 4.50
CA MET A 209 -5.64 -16.25 3.50
C MET A 209 -6.88 -16.93 2.91
N LEU A 210 -7.98 -16.19 2.90
CA LEU A 210 -9.21 -16.56 2.22
C LEU A 210 -9.58 -15.48 1.20
N ALA A 211 -9.46 -15.82 -0.08
CA ALA A 211 -9.72 -14.92 -1.21
C ALA A 211 -10.90 -15.41 -2.06
N GLY A 212 -11.52 -14.50 -2.82
CA GLY A 212 -12.63 -14.82 -3.72
C GLY A 212 -14.01 -14.54 -3.16
N TRP A 213 -14.11 -13.99 -1.95
CA TRP A 213 -15.38 -13.54 -1.39
C TRP A 213 -15.93 -12.33 -2.13
N GLU A 214 -17.25 -12.25 -2.17
CA GLU A 214 -17.99 -11.13 -2.74
C GLU A 214 -17.62 -9.81 -2.08
N GLY A 215 -17.41 -8.76 -2.88
CA GLY A 215 -17.15 -7.41 -2.37
C GLY A 215 -18.28 -6.81 -1.54
N SER A 216 -19.50 -7.36 -1.59
CA SER A 216 -20.59 -6.99 -0.69
C SER A 216 -20.59 -7.75 0.63
N ALA A 217 -19.73 -8.76 0.80
CA ALA A 217 -19.67 -9.56 2.02
C ALA A 217 -18.92 -8.81 3.13
N HIS A 218 -19.52 -8.78 4.32
CA HIS A 218 -18.90 -8.23 5.52
C HIS A 218 -17.76 -9.10 6.02
N ASP A 219 -16.72 -8.46 6.55
CA ASP A 219 -15.53 -9.08 7.11
C ASP A 219 -15.81 -10.15 8.15
N GLY A 220 -16.72 -9.89 9.10
CA GLY A 220 -17.13 -10.88 10.10
C GLY A 220 -17.71 -12.16 9.49
N ARG A 221 -18.42 -12.06 8.35
CA ARG A 221 -18.95 -13.24 7.64
C ARG A 221 -17.83 -14.03 6.96
N VAL A 222 -16.85 -13.34 6.37
CA VAL A 222 -15.68 -13.98 5.75
C VAL A 222 -14.83 -14.69 6.80
N LEU A 223 -14.64 -14.07 7.97
CA LEU A 223 -13.94 -14.68 9.10
C LEU A 223 -14.66 -15.92 9.63
N LYS A 224 -15.99 -15.86 9.79
CA LYS A 224 -16.77 -17.01 10.24
C LYS A 224 -16.64 -18.21 9.30
N ASP A 225 -16.64 -17.96 8.00
CA ASP A 225 -16.42 -18.99 7.00
C ASP A 225 -14.99 -19.56 7.05
N ALA A 226 -13.99 -18.70 7.19
CA ALA A 226 -12.59 -19.10 7.32
C ALA A 226 -12.38 -20.06 8.50
N VAL A 227 -12.90 -19.70 9.68
CA VAL A 227 -12.78 -20.50 10.92
C VAL A 227 -13.55 -21.83 10.79
N ALA A 228 -14.71 -21.83 10.14
CA ALA A 228 -15.49 -23.05 9.91
C ALA A 228 -14.76 -24.07 9.00
N HIS A 229 -13.95 -23.58 8.06
CA HIS A 229 -13.23 -24.43 7.11
C HIS A 229 -11.84 -24.84 7.64
N ASP A 230 -10.85 -23.97 7.48
CA ASP A 230 -9.44 -24.30 7.59
C ASP A 230 -8.59 -23.30 8.38
N PHE A 231 -9.16 -22.19 8.84
CA PHE A 231 -8.45 -21.26 9.73
C PHE A 231 -8.47 -21.77 11.17
N ARG A 232 -7.52 -22.65 11.50
CA ARG A 232 -7.40 -23.28 12.82
C ARG A 232 -6.53 -22.43 13.75
N ILE A 233 -7.18 -21.79 14.72
CA ILE A 233 -6.49 -20.95 15.70
C ILE A 233 -6.19 -21.81 16.95
N PRO A 234 -4.92 -21.88 17.39
CA PRO A 234 -4.57 -22.69 18.56
C PRO A 234 -5.33 -22.25 19.81
N GLN A 235 -5.67 -23.21 20.68
CA GLN A 235 -6.38 -22.92 21.92
C GLN A 235 -5.60 -21.93 22.79
N GLY A 236 -6.30 -20.92 23.31
CA GLY A 236 -5.72 -19.87 24.14
C GLY A 236 -4.92 -18.83 23.36
N LYS A 237 -4.89 -18.88 22.02
CA LYS A 237 -4.28 -17.87 21.17
C LYS A 237 -5.33 -17.08 20.40
N TYR A 238 -5.00 -15.85 20.04
CA TYR A 238 -5.90 -14.96 19.31
C TYR A 238 -5.15 -14.05 18.32
N TYR A 239 -5.91 -13.48 17.39
CA TYR A 239 -5.46 -12.42 16.48
C TYR A 239 -6.10 -11.08 16.87
N LEU A 240 -5.42 -9.98 16.55
CA LEU A 240 -6.01 -8.63 16.67
C LEU A 240 -6.84 -8.31 15.43
N GLY A 241 -8.10 -7.94 15.61
CA GLY A 241 -8.98 -7.40 14.57
C GLY A 241 -9.40 -5.96 14.90
N ASP A 242 -9.96 -5.22 13.94
CA ASP A 242 -10.57 -3.92 14.22
C ASP A 242 -11.91 -3.99 14.96
N ALA A 243 -12.49 -2.82 15.18
CA ALA A 243 -13.79 -2.64 15.78
C ALA A 243 -14.96 -3.23 14.96
N GLY A 244 -14.76 -3.49 13.66
CA GLY A 244 -15.73 -4.10 12.76
C GLY A 244 -15.91 -5.60 12.96
N TYR A 245 -14.95 -6.26 13.63
CA TYR A 245 -15.08 -7.65 14.06
C TYR A 245 -15.80 -7.77 15.41
N ALA A 246 -16.41 -8.94 15.66
CA ALA A 246 -16.93 -9.30 16.97
C ALA A 246 -15.78 -9.69 17.92
N LEU A 247 -15.90 -9.37 19.20
CA LEU A 247 -14.98 -9.87 20.22
C LEU A 247 -15.33 -11.34 20.54
N ASN A 248 -14.42 -12.26 20.20
CA ASN A 248 -14.64 -13.69 20.41
C ASN A 248 -13.33 -14.40 20.77
N SER A 249 -13.40 -15.68 21.12
CA SER A 249 -12.26 -16.53 21.52
C SER A 249 -11.05 -16.52 20.57
N PHE A 250 -11.23 -16.03 19.34
CA PHE A 250 -10.21 -16.01 18.29
C PHE A 250 -9.76 -14.60 17.90
N THR A 251 -10.59 -13.59 18.18
CA THR A 251 -10.43 -12.21 17.70
C THR A 251 -10.54 -11.23 18.85
N MET A 252 -9.44 -10.55 19.13
CA MET A 252 -9.34 -9.51 20.15
C MET A 252 -9.49 -8.12 19.49
N THR A 253 -10.51 -7.37 19.89
CA THR A 253 -10.90 -6.09 19.29
C THR A 253 -10.67 -4.90 20.24
N PRO A 254 -10.52 -3.67 19.73
CA PRO A 254 -10.40 -2.47 20.56
C PRO A 254 -11.68 -2.16 21.35
N TYR A 255 -11.58 -1.28 22.34
CA TYR A 255 -12.76 -0.65 22.94
C TYR A 255 -13.41 0.29 21.93
N ARG A 256 -14.70 0.08 21.64
CA ARG A 256 -15.51 0.99 20.82
C ARG A 256 -15.79 2.29 21.56
N GLY A 257 -16.03 3.37 20.82
CA GLY A 257 -16.32 4.69 21.39
C GLY A 257 -15.17 5.32 22.18
N THR A 258 -13.95 4.79 22.03
CA THR A 258 -12.73 5.28 22.66
C THR A 258 -11.70 5.59 21.57
N ARG A 259 -10.84 6.60 21.80
CA ARG A 259 -9.75 6.97 20.87
C ARG A 259 -8.96 5.74 20.43
N TYR A 260 -8.73 5.60 19.12
CA TYR A 260 -8.19 4.36 18.54
C TYR A 260 -7.15 4.59 17.45
N HIS A 261 -7.34 5.61 16.60
CA HIS A 261 -6.45 5.81 15.46
C HIS A 261 -5.10 6.36 15.93
N LEU A 262 -4.00 5.78 15.44
CA LEU A 262 -2.64 6.23 15.80
C LEU A 262 -2.40 7.71 15.51
N LYS A 263 -3.08 8.26 14.49
CA LYS A 263 -3.05 9.69 14.14
C LYS A 263 -3.61 10.57 15.27
N GLU A 264 -4.69 10.15 15.93
CA GLU A 264 -5.32 10.89 17.05
C GLU A 264 -4.41 11.01 18.27
N PHE A 265 -3.44 10.10 18.41
CA PHE A 265 -2.41 10.18 19.46
C PHE A 265 -1.19 11.00 19.02
N GLY A 266 -0.92 11.06 17.72
CA GLY A 266 0.15 11.90 17.14
C GLY A 266 -0.22 13.38 17.10
N GLU A 267 -1.49 13.68 16.80
CA GLU A 267 -2.06 15.03 16.78
C GLU A 267 -2.25 15.53 18.22
N GLY A 268 -1.25 16.27 18.71
CA GLY A 268 -1.27 16.90 20.04
C GLY A 268 -0.36 16.26 21.10
N GLN A 269 0.41 15.21 20.75
CA GLN A 269 1.27 14.46 21.69
C GLN A 269 0.55 14.05 23.00
N GLN A 270 -0.76 13.85 22.92
CA GLN A 270 -1.57 13.58 24.10
C GLN A 270 -1.32 12.15 24.56
N LYS A 271 -0.92 12.02 25.82
CA LYS A 271 -0.80 10.73 26.49
C LYS A 271 -2.19 10.10 26.63
N PRO A 272 -2.30 8.76 26.56
CA PRO A 272 -3.51 8.06 26.97
C PRO A 272 -3.95 8.50 28.36
N GLN A 273 -5.24 8.84 28.50
CA GLN A 273 -5.85 9.32 29.74
C GLN A 273 -6.58 8.21 30.50
N THR A 274 -6.94 7.13 29.82
CA THR A 274 -7.63 5.98 30.41
C THR A 274 -6.94 4.67 30.06
N LYS A 275 -7.30 3.62 30.81
CA LYS A 275 -6.84 2.24 30.52
C LYS A 275 -7.29 1.78 29.13
N GLU A 276 -8.48 2.18 28.70
CA GLU A 276 -9.05 1.85 27.40
C GLU A 276 -8.30 2.56 26.27
N GLU A 277 -7.96 3.84 26.42
CA GLU A 277 -7.15 4.58 25.44
C GLU A 277 -5.74 3.97 25.32
N LEU A 278 -5.11 3.60 26.45
CA LEU A 278 -3.78 2.98 26.44
C LEU A 278 -3.82 1.61 25.77
N TYR A 279 -4.85 0.81 26.06
CA TYR A 279 -5.07 -0.47 25.40
C TYR A 279 -5.26 -0.28 23.90
N ASN A 280 -6.16 0.61 23.48
CA ASN A 280 -6.45 0.89 22.07
C ASN A 280 -5.21 1.36 21.31
N LEU A 281 -4.39 2.23 21.90
CA LEU A 281 -3.12 2.67 21.31
C LEU A 281 -2.16 1.50 21.06
N ARG A 282 -2.10 0.54 21.98
CA ARG A 282 -1.17 -0.60 21.91
C ARG A 282 -1.69 -1.69 20.99
N HIS A 283 -3.00 -1.93 21.03
CA HIS A 283 -3.73 -2.77 20.10
C HIS A 283 -3.53 -2.28 18.66
N SER A 284 -3.83 -1.01 18.37
CA SER A 284 -3.69 -0.44 17.03
C SER A 284 -2.23 -0.45 16.55
N SER A 285 -1.27 -0.19 17.45
CA SER A 285 0.15 -0.29 17.15
C SER A 285 0.59 -1.70 16.71
N LEU A 286 0.05 -2.76 17.31
CA LEU A 286 0.34 -4.14 16.92
C LEU A 286 -0.43 -4.51 15.65
N ARG A 287 -1.73 -4.18 15.59
CA ARG A 287 -2.63 -4.51 14.46
C ARG A 287 -2.17 -3.88 13.15
N ASN A 288 -1.55 -2.69 13.18
CA ASN A 288 -0.98 -2.01 12.01
C ASN A 288 -0.01 -2.89 11.17
N VAL A 289 0.49 -4.01 11.69
CA VAL A 289 1.26 -4.96 10.88
C VAL A 289 0.48 -5.49 9.66
N ILE A 290 -0.82 -5.81 9.77
CA ILE A 290 -1.60 -6.36 8.64
C ILE A 290 -1.86 -5.31 7.57
N GLU A 291 -2.21 -4.09 7.97
CA GLU A 291 -2.40 -2.94 7.08
C GLU A 291 -1.12 -2.63 6.30
N ARG A 292 0.02 -2.54 6.99
CA ARG A 292 1.33 -2.38 6.33
C ARG A 292 1.65 -3.52 5.39
N THR A 293 1.32 -4.76 5.77
CA THR A 293 1.59 -5.94 4.94
C THR A 293 0.78 -5.88 3.65
N TYR A 294 -0.52 -5.53 3.73
CA TYR A 294 -1.34 -5.29 2.54
C TYR A 294 -0.79 -4.16 1.67
N GLY A 295 -0.39 -3.04 2.27
CA GLY A 295 0.23 -1.92 1.56
C GLY A 295 1.46 -2.35 0.76
N VAL A 296 2.38 -3.12 1.38
CA VAL A 296 3.58 -3.65 0.73
C VAL A 296 3.21 -4.58 -0.43
N VAL A 297 2.28 -5.52 -0.24
CA VAL A 297 1.89 -6.46 -1.29
C VAL A 297 1.19 -5.75 -2.46
N LYS A 298 0.24 -4.85 -2.19
CA LYS A 298 -0.45 -4.07 -3.23
C LYS A 298 0.52 -3.17 -4.01
N HIS A 299 1.55 -2.64 -3.35
CA HIS A 299 2.60 -1.88 -4.00
C HIS A 299 3.49 -2.77 -4.89
N LYS A 300 3.95 -3.91 -4.36
CA LYS A 300 4.82 -4.87 -5.05
C LYS A 300 4.15 -5.54 -6.24
N PHE A 301 2.84 -5.79 -6.16
CA PHE A 301 2.06 -6.44 -7.19
C PHE A 301 0.94 -5.51 -7.69
N PRO A 302 1.23 -4.58 -8.63
CA PRO A 302 0.24 -3.65 -9.17
C PRO A 302 -1.01 -4.30 -9.78
N ILE A 303 -0.93 -5.59 -10.14
CA ILE A 303 -2.09 -6.38 -10.59
C ILE A 303 -3.20 -6.48 -9.53
N LEU A 304 -2.88 -6.32 -8.25
CA LEU A 304 -3.85 -6.28 -7.15
C LEU A 304 -4.54 -4.91 -7.03
N ARG A 305 -4.00 -3.86 -7.64
CA ARG A 305 -4.61 -2.51 -7.65
C ARG A 305 -5.39 -2.25 -8.93
N ALA A 306 -4.96 -2.89 -10.01
CA ALA A 306 -5.59 -2.81 -11.33
C ALA A 306 -5.68 -4.20 -11.92
N MET A 307 -6.66 -4.97 -11.45
CA MET A 307 -6.89 -6.33 -11.92
C MET A 307 -7.25 -6.32 -13.40
N THR A 308 -6.64 -7.25 -14.13
CA THR A 308 -6.80 -7.35 -15.58
C THR A 308 -7.89 -8.37 -15.92
N SER A 309 -8.39 -8.33 -17.16
CA SER A 309 -9.50 -9.18 -17.60
C SER A 309 -9.07 -10.64 -17.75
N TYR A 310 -9.04 -11.35 -16.64
CA TYR A 310 -8.97 -12.81 -16.55
C TYR A 310 -10.32 -13.35 -16.06
N PRO A 311 -10.66 -14.64 -16.28
CA PRO A 311 -11.77 -15.26 -15.58
C PRO A 311 -11.65 -15.05 -14.06
N LEU A 312 -12.76 -14.85 -13.36
CA LEU A 312 -12.75 -14.53 -11.92
C LEU A 312 -11.94 -15.54 -11.09
N LYS A 313 -12.03 -16.83 -11.41
CA LYS A 313 -11.22 -17.89 -10.77
C LYS A 313 -9.71 -17.69 -10.92
N GLU A 314 -9.28 -17.21 -12.09
CA GLU A 314 -7.87 -16.88 -12.35
C GLU A 314 -7.46 -15.59 -11.63
N GLN A 315 -8.35 -14.59 -11.54
CA GLN A 315 -8.11 -13.38 -10.73
C GLN A 315 -7.87 -13.74 -9.26
N VAL A 316 -8.67 -14.62 -8.67
CA VAL A 316 -8.46 -15.12 -7.29
C VAL A 316 -7.14 -15.88 -7.17
N GLY A 317 -6.79 -16.72 -8.16
CA GLY A 317 -5.51 -17.41 -8.19
C GLY A 317 -4.31 -16.45 -8.26
N LEU A 318 -4.44 -15.34 -8.99
CA LEU A 318 -3.43 -14.28 -9.03
C LEU A 318 -3.28 -13.59 -7.67
N MET A 319 -4.39 -13.29 -6.99
CA MET A 319 -4.36 -12.75 -5.62
C MET A 319 -3.55 -13.67 -4.71
N GLN A 320 -4.02 -14.91 -4.54
CA GLN A 320 -3.36 -15.92 -3.68
C GLN A 320 -1.88 -16.09 -4.04
N SER A 321 -1.55 -16.13 -5.33
CA SER A 321 -0.17 -16.24 -5.80
C SER A 321 0.68 -15.04 -5.40
N SER A 322 0.18 -13.81 -5.53
CA SER A 322 0.91 -12.60 -5.12
C SER A 322 1.24 -12.60 -3.62
N PHE A 323 0.30 -13.02 -2.78
CA PHE A 323 0.53 -13.12 -1.34
C PHE A 323 1.50 -14.24 -0.97
N ALA A 324 1.40 -15.42 -1.61
CA ALA A 324 2.34 -16.51 -1.39
C ALA A 324 3.77 -16.14 -1.85
N ILE A 325 3.91 -15.44 -2.98
CA ILE A 325 5.22 -14.93 -3.44
C ILE A 325 5.76 -13.87 -2.46
N HIS A 326 4.92 -13.02 -1.87
CA HIS A 326 5.35 -12.08 -0.84
C HIS A 326 6.05 -12.81 0.32
N ASN A 327 5.42 -13.86 0.85
CA ASN A 327 6.04 -14.69 1.90
C ASN A 327 7.35 -15.33 1.43
N PHE A 328 7.38 -15.90 0.23
CA PHE A 328 8.61 -16.46 -0.34
C PHE A 328 9.76 -15.44 -0.33
N ILE A 329 9.48 -14.21 -0.79
CA ILE A 329 10.46 -13.11 -0.83
C ILE A 329 10.90 -12.71 0.60
N ARG A 330 9.97 -12.66 1.55
CA ARG A 330 10.26 -12.33 2.96
C ARG A 330 11.20 -13.34 3.60
N VAL A 331 10.90 -14.64 3.47
CA VAL A 331 11.70 -15.73 4.04
C VAL A 331 13.12 -15.73 3.48
N HIS A 332 13.28 -15.44 2.18
CA HIS A 332 14.58 -15.45 1.51
C HIS A 332 15.32 -14.11 1.57
N ARG A 333 14.82 -13.13 2.35
CA ARG A 333 15.48 -11.85 2.67
C ARG A 333 16.02 -11.08 1.46
N ASP A 334 15.26 -11.01 0.38
CA ASP A 334 15.61 -10.18 -0.77
C ASP A 334 15.47 -8.69 -0.41
N GLU A 335 16.33 -7.81 -0.94
CA GLU A 335 16.30 -6.36 -0.74
C GLU A 335 14.96 -5.71 -1.14
N PHE A 336 14.14 -6.44 -1.91
CA PHE A 336 12.77 -6.06 -2.28
C PHE A 336 11.73 -6.26 -1.16
N ALA A 337 12.09 -6.83 -0.01
CA ALA A 337 11.17 -7.03 1.13
C ALA A 337 10.70 -5.69 1.73
N ASP A 338 11.59 -4.69 1.81
CA ASP A 338 11.38 -3.48 2.62
C ASP A 338 11.27 -2.18 1.81
N ARG A 339 11.38 -2.21 0.46
CA ARG A 339 11.31 -1.00 -0.40
C ARG A 339 9.90 -0.35 -0.49
N GLY A 340 8.96 -0.71 0.39
CA GLY A 340 7.60 -0.15 0.45
C GLY A 340 7.41 0.96 1.49
N THR A 341 8.37 1.24 2.36
CA THR A 341 8.21 2.18 3.48
C THR A 341 8.68 3.59 3.14
N SER A 342 7.71 4.45 2.79
CA SER A 342 7.66 5.88 3.15
C SER A 342 6.34 6.56 2.73
N ALA A 343 5.55 5.95 1.85
CA ALA A 343 4.20 6.43 1.62
C ALA A 343 3.24 5.71 2.57
N SER A 344 2.82 6.39 3.63
CA SER A 344 1.46 6.26 4.14
C SER A 344 0.50 6.67 3.02
N HIS A 345 0.45 5.90 1.93
CA HIS A 345 -0.70 5.85 1.08
C HIS A 345 -1.71 5.00 1.83
N HIS A 346 -2.32 5.63 2.84
CA HIS A 346 -3.72 5.42 3.06
C HIS A 346 -4.38 5.70 1.72
N ASP A 347 -4.68 4.63 0.96
CA ASP A 347 -5.95 4.69 0.26
C ASP A 347 -6.93 4.99 1.40
N ASP A 348 -7.60 6.14 1.37
CA ASP A 348 -8.54 6.57 2.40
C ASP A 348 -9.62 5.47 2.57
N GLU A 349 -9.31 4.51 3.41
CA GLU A 349 -10.19 3.53 4.02
C GLU A 349 -10.77 4.18 5.29
N GLU A 350 -11.21 5.44 5.16
CA GLU A 350 -12.31 5.93 5.99
C GLU A 350 -13.56 5.15 5.55
N ASP A 351 -13.69 3.93 6.06
CA ASP A 351 -14.98 3.29 6.13
C ASP A 351 -15.74 4.08 7.20
N GLY A 352 -16.72 4.87 6.76
CA GLY A 352 -17.76 5.31 7.68
C GLY A 352 -18.42 4.04 8.20
N ASP A 353 -18.06 3.64 9.41
CA ASP A 353 -18.65 2.51 10.12
C ASP A 353 -20.15 2.73 10.25
N THR A 354 -20.90 2.31 9.23
CA THR A 354 -22.28 1.94 9.45
C THR A 354 -22.19 0.64 10.22
N GLU A 355 -22.35 0.74 11.55
CA GLU A 355 -22.48 -0.39 12.47
C GLU A 355 -23.45 -1.42 11.86
N CYS A 356 -22.91 -2.45 11.22
CA CYS A 356 -23.66 -3.66 10.95
C CYS A 356 -23.44 -4.56 12.15
N GLN A 357 -24.32 -4.40 13.13
CA GLN A 357 -24.52 -5.37 14.20
C GLN A 357 -24.84 -6.72 13.57
N LEU A 358 -23.83 -7.58 13.39
CA LEU A 358 -24.07 -8.99 13.55
C LEU A 358 -24.25 -9.19 15.05
N ASP A 359 -25.44 -9.58 15.47
CA ASP A 359 -25.87 -9.90 16.84
C ASP A 359 -25.09 -11.10 17.44
N GLU A 360 -23.76 -11.10 17.35
CA GLU A 360 -22.92 -11.97 18.15
C GLU A 360 -22.57 -11.19 19.41
N THR A 361 -23.24 -11.56 20.51
CA THR A 361 -22.89 -11.07 21.85
C THR A 361 -21.42 -11.33 22.10
N ASP A 362 -20.66 -10.27 22.39
CA ASP A 362 -19.24 -10.35 22.74
C ASP A 362 -18.99 -11.50 23.73
N ASP A 363 -17.95 -12.28 23.46
CA ASP A 363 -17.53 -13.36 24.35
C ASP A 363 -17.12 -12.78 25.71
N THR A 364 -17.85 -13.19 26.75
CA THR A 364 -17.65 -12.72 28.13
C THR A 364 -16.25 -13.02 28.66
N GLU A 365 -15.64 -14.15 28.29
CA GLU A 365 -14.30 -14.51 28.74
C GLU A 365 -13.26 -13.63 28.07
N MET A 366 -13.40 -13.39 26.76
CA MET A 366 -12.49 -12.51 26.02
C MET A 366 -12.63 -11.04 26.42
N LYS A 367 -13.86 -10.61 26.76
CA LYS A 367 -14.08 -9.29 27.35
C LYS A 367 -13.35 -9.15 28.69
N ALA A 368 -13.47 -10.14 29.59
CA ALA A 368 -12.77 -10.15 30.85
C ALA A 368 -11.24 -10.17 30.68
N LEU A 369 -10.74 -10.94 29.70
CA LEU A 369 -9.32 -10.95 29.33
C LEU A 369 -8.85 -9.57 28.86
N ARG A 370 -9.59 -8.92 27.96
CA ARG A 370 -9.29 -7.56 27.48
C ARG A 370 -9.23 -6.55 28.63
N ASP A 371 -10.22 -6.59 29.52
CA ASP A 371 -10.31 -5.69 30.67
C ASP A 371 -9.16 -5.92 31.67
N SER A 372 -8.76 -7.17 31.87
CA SER A 372 -7.59 -7.53 32.69
C SER A 372 -6.30 -7.01 32.08
N ILE A 373 -6.11 -7.19 30.77
CA ILE A 373 -4.96 -6.67 30.02
C ILE A 373 -4.89 -5.15 30.15
N ALA A 374 -6.00 -4.44 29.88
CA ALA A 374 -6.06 -2.99 29.96
C ALA A 374 -5.73 -2.46 31.37
N ALA A 375 -6.27 -3.10 32.41
CA ALA A 375 -6.01 -2.72 33.79
C ALA A 375 -4.53 -2.94 34.19
N ALA A 376 -3.95 -4.08 33.84
CA ALA A 376 -2.54 -4.37 34.13
C ALA A 376 -1.61 -3.37 33.41
N MET A 377 -1.86 -3.12 32.13
CA MET A 377 -1.13 -2.13 31.34
C MET A 377 -1.20 -0.73 31.95
N TRP A 378 -2.38 -0.33 32.41
CA TRP A 378 -2.60 0.98 33.01
C TRP A 378 -1.86 1.15 34.33
N SER A 379 -1.88 0.13 35.19
CA SER A 379 -1.13 0.13 36.45
C SER A 379 0.37 0.36 36.21
N ASP A 380 0.97 -0.40 35.30
CA ASP A 380 2.39 -0.27 34.99
C ASP A 380 2.71 1.05 34.29
N TYR A 381 1.79 1.56 33.46
CA TYR A 381 1.92 2.87 32.83
C TYR A 381 1.95 4.01 33.84
N LEU A 382 1.10 3.98 34.87
CA LEU A 382 1.10 4.98 35.94
C LEU A 382 2.41 4.98 36.72
N ILE A 383 2.98 3.81 37.02
CA ILE A 383 4.30 3.69 37.66
C ILE A 383 5.38 4.35 36.80
N VAL A 384 5.39 4.07 35.49
CA VAL A 384 6.36 4.65 34.55
C VAL A 384 6.22 6.16 34.44
N ILE A 385 4.98 6.70 34.46
CA ILE A 385 4.76 8.14 34.48
C ILE A 385 5.28 8.73 35.79
N ALA A 386 4.86 8.20 36.94
CA ALA A 386 5.27 8.71 38.25
C ALA A 386 6.81 8.77 38.39
N GLY A 387 7.50 7.71 37.97
CA GLY A 387 8.96 7.64 37.97
C GLY A 387 9.65 8.62 37.01
N ARG A 388 9.00 9.07 35.94
CA ARG A 388 9.54 10.08 35.00
C ARG A 388 9.34 11.52 35.45
N TYR A 389 8.33 11.78 36.29
CA TYR A 389 7.98 13.13 36.74
C TYR A 389 8.36 13.41 38.20
N GLY A 390 8.96 12.44 38.90
CA GLY A 390 9.58 12.70 40.21
C GLY A 390 8.57 13.10 41.30
N GLU A 391 7.31 12.70 41.19
CA GLU A 391 6.38 12.83 42.30
C GLU A 391 6.67 11.71 43.31
N ALA A 392 7.25 12.11 44.44
CA ALA A 392 7.34 11.28 45.62
C ALA A 392 5.93 10.81 46.00
N VAL A 393 5.72 9.50 45.98
CA VAL A 393 4.59 8.88 46.66
C VAL A 393 4.79 9.17 48.15
N VAL A 394 3.94 10.02 48.71
CA VAL A 394 3.76 10.19 50.16
C VAL A 394 2.54 9.38 50.58
#